data_AF-A0A9E4X334-F1
#
_entry.id   AF-A0A9E4X334-F1
#
_cell.length_a   1.000
_cell.length_b   1.000
_cell.length_c   1.000
_cell.angle_alpha   90.00
_cell.angle_beta   90.00
_cell.angle_gamma   90.00
#
_symmetry.space_group_name_H-M   'P 1'
#
loop_
_entity.id
_entity.type
_entity.pdbx_description
1 polymer ?
#
loop_
_entity_poly.entity_id
_entity_poly.type
_entity_poly.pdbx_seq_one_letter_code
_entity_poly.pdbx_strand_id
1 'polypeptide(L)' 'EREARVLQLRFGLEDGRSRTLEEVGREFGVTRERIRQIEAKALRKLRHPTRSRKLKDFLE' A
#
# COMPACT_ATOMS: atom_id res chain seq x y z
N GLU A 1 10.81 1.49 3.11
CA GLU A 1 10.22 0.75 4.23
C GLU A 1 8.82 1.24 4.61
N ARG A 2 8.63 2.53 4.97
CA ARG A 2 7.31 3.05 5.38
C ARG A 2 6.18 2.87 4.35
N GLU A 3 6.45 3.08 3.05
CA GLU A 3 5.44 2.87 1.99
C GLU A 3 5.02 1.38 1.87
N ALA A 4 5.97 0.45 2.00
CA ALA A 4 5.70 -0.98 1.91
C ALA A 4 4.81 -1.44 3.07
N ARG A 5 5.11 -0.99 4.29
CA ARG A 5 4.33 -1.34 5.49
C ARG A 5 2.92 -0.76 5.47
N VAL A 6 2.73 0.44 4.92
CA VAL A 6 1.39 0.99 4.67
C VAL A 6 0.59 0.09 3.72
N LEU A 7 1.19 -0.38 2.62
CA LEU A 7 0.50 -1.29 1.70
C LEU A 7 0.23 -2.66 2.33
N GLN A 8 1.19 -3.24 3.04
CA GLN A 8 1.03 -4.53 3.72
C GLN A 8 -0.15 -4.51 4.69
N LEU A 9 -0.27 -3.46 5.50
CA LEU A 9 -1.37 -3.30 6.45
C LEU A 9 -2.70 -2.95 5.76
N ARG A 10 -2.67 -2.11 4.73
CA ARG A 10 -3.89 -1.72 4.00
C ARG A 10 -4.54 -2.91 3.32
N PHE A 11 -3.73 -3.74 2.66
CA PHE A 11 -4.20 -4.87 1.85
C PHE A 11 -4.13 -6.22 2.58
N GLY A 12 -3.73 -6.24 3.86
CA GLY A 12 -3.65 -7.47 4.65
C GLY A 12 -2.62 -8.48 4.10
N LEU A 13 -1.51 -8.00 3.52
CA LEU A 13 -0.53 -8.86 2.86
C LEU A 13 0.33 -9.69 3.84
N GLU A 14 0.28 -9.38 5.14
CA GLU A 14 0.99 -10.12 6.20
C GLU A 14 0.05 -10.94 7.09
N ASP A 15 -1.07 -10.36 7.52
CA ASP A 15 -1.99 -10.96 8.50
C ASP A 15 -3.35 -11.36 7.91
N GLY A 16 -3.55 -11.19 6.60
CA GLY A 16 -4.81 -11.46 5.90
C GLY A 16 -5.93 -10.48 6.21
N ARG A 17 -5.68 -9.43 7.01
CA ARG A 17 -6.71 -8.47 7.44
C ARG A 17 -6.45 -7.10 6.85
N SER A 18 -7.28 -6.69 5.90
CA SER A 18 -7.22 -5.34 5.35
C SER A 18 -7.65 -4.31 6.40
N ARG A 19 -6.82 -3.29 6.63
CA ARG A 19 -7.12 -2.17 7.54
C ARG A 19 -7.50 -0.93 6.76
N THR A 20 -8.47 -0.16 7.23
CA THR A 20 -8.88 1.12 6.62
C THR A 20 -7.76 2.18 6.67
N LEU A 21 -7.86 3.23 5.85
CA LEU A 21 -6.91 4.35 5.88
C LEU A 21 -6.85 5.05 7.25
N GLU A 22 -7.98 5.07 7.97
CA GLU A 22 -8.09 5.63 9.31
C GLU A 22 -7.30 4.80 10.33
N GLU A 23 -7.47 3.47 10.31
CA GLU A 23 -6.78 2.54 11.21
C GLU A 23 -5.28 2.53 10.96
N VAL A 24 -4.85 2.50 9.70
CA VAL A 24 -3.44 2.64 9.34
C VAL A 24 -2.92 4.01 9.77
N GLY A 25 -3.72 5.08 9.64
CA GLY A 25 -3.34 6.42 10.12
C GLY A 25 -3.03 6.43 11.62
N ARG A 26 -3.89 5.80 12.43
CA ARG A 26 -3.71 5.67 13.88
C ARG A 26 -2.43 4.91 14.24
N GLU A 27 -2.14 3.80 13.56
CA GLU A 27 -0.94 3.00 13.80
C GLU A 27 0.36 3.75 13.45
N PHE A 28 0.33 4.60 12.42
CA PHE A 28 1.50 5.39 12.01
C PHE A 28 1.58 6.79 12.64
N GLY A 29 0.62 7.16 13.50
CA GLY A 29 0.53 8.49 14.11
C GLY A 29 0.34 9.62 13.09
N VAL A 30 -0.39 9.37 12.00
CA VAL A 30 -0.63 10.33 10.92
C VAL A 30 -2.09 10.40 10.52
N THR A 31 -2.47 11.44 9.79
CA THR A 31 -3.85 11.61 9.32
C THR A 31 -4.22 10.59 8.24
N ARG A 32 -5.51 10.32 8.12
CA ARG A 32 -6.09 9.50 7.04
C ARG A 32 -5.62 9.96 5.65
N GLU A 33 -5.64 11.27 5.40
CA GLU A 33 -5.23 11.83 4.10
C GLU A 33 -3.74 11.60 3.83
N ARG A 34 -2.89 11.61 4.87
CA ARG A 34 -1.49 11.27 4.71
C ARG A 34 -1.29 9.82 4.25
N ILE A 35 -2.07 8.87 4.79
CA ILE A 35 -2.04 7.48 4.33
C ILE A 35 -2.52 7.38 2.87
N ARG A 36 -3.59 8.08 2.50
CA ARG A 36 -4.10 8.12 1.12
C ARG A 36 -3.03 8.59 0.12
N GLN A 37 -2.28 9.64 0.46
CA GLN A 37 -1.20 10.15 -0.38
C GLN A 37 -0.05 9.14 -0.53
N ILE A 38 0.32 8.47 0.56
CA ILE A 38 1.37 7.43 0.55
C ILE A 38 0.94 6.26 -0.33
N GLU A 39 -0.30 5.78 -0.18
CA GLU A 39 -0.87 4.71 -1.00
C GLU A 39 -0.86 5.07 -2.48
N ALA A 40 -1.40 6.24 -2.85
CA ALA A 40 -1.42 6.69 -4.25
C ALA A 40 -0.01 6.79 -4.85
N LYS A 41 0.96 7.32 -4.09
CA LYS A 41 2.36 7.40 -4.52
C LYS A 41 2.98 6.01 -4.70
N ALA A 42 2.72 5.08 -3.80
CA ALA A 42 3.28 3.73 -3.85
C ALA A 42 2.67 2.92 -5.01
N LEU A 43 1.34 2.97 -5.19
CA LEU A 43 0.66 2.34 -6.34
C LEU A 43 1.16 2.91 -7.66
N ARG A 44 1.37 4.24 -7.76
CA ARG A 44 1.95 4.85 -8.96
C ARG A 44 3.33 4.27 -9.29
N LYS A 45 4.18 4.04 -8.27
CA LYS A 45 5.50 3.42 -8.46
C LYS A 45 5.37 1.97 -8.93
N LEU A 46 4.43 1.20 -8.38
CA LEU A 46 4.23 -0.21 -8.74
C LEU A 46 3.68 -0.38 -10.17
N ARG A 47 2.86 0.57 -10.65
CA ARG A 47 2.35 0.58 -12.03
C ARG A 47 3.42 0.88 -13.08
N HIS A 48 4.62 1.33 -12.70
CA HIS A 48 5.69 1.61 -13.66
C HIS A 48 6.13 0.31 -14.38
N PRO A 49 6.33 0.31 -15.71
CA PRO A 49 6.62 -0.90 -16.50
C PRO A 49 7.78 -1.75 -15.96
N THR A 50 8.85 -1.09 -15.49
CA THR A 50 10.03 -1.79 -14.95
C THR A 50 9.75 -2.55 -13.65
N ARG A 51 8.75 -2.14 -12.86
CA ARG A 51 8.38 -2.79 -11.58
C ARG A 51 7.19 -3.72 -11.73
N SER A 52 6.22 -3.34 -12.56
CA SER A 52 5.03 -4.15 -12.84
C SER A 52 5.32 -5.43 -13.61
N ARG A 53 6.47 -5.55 -14.30
CA ARG A 53 6.82 -6.77 -15.06
C ARG A 53 6.73 -8.05 -14.23
N LYS A 54 7.13 -8.02 -12.95
CA LYS A 54 7.03 -9.18 -12.04
C LYS A 54 5.61 -9.48 -11.55
N LEU A 55 4.70 -8.51 -11.69
CA LEU A 55 3.31 -8.60 -11.22
C LEU A 55 2.34 -8.86 -12.37
N LYS A 56 2.76 -8.66 -13.62
CA LYS A 56 1.91 -8.85 -14.81
C LYS A 56 1.44 -10.30 -14.95
N ASP A 57 2.32 -11.25 -14.67
CA ASP A 57 2.05 -12.69 -14.78
C ASP A 57 0.97 -13.18 -13.79
N PHE A 58 0.62 -12.37 -12.78
CA PHE A 58 -0.45 -12.67 -11.82
C PHE A 58 -1.81 -12.08 -12.23
N LEU A 59 -1.89 -11.39 -13.37
CA LEU A 59 -3.13 -10.81 -13.92
C LEU A 59 -3.68 -11.62 -15.11
N GLU A 60 -3.01 -12.70 -15.49
CA GLU A 60 -3.45 -13.67 -16.51
C GLU A 60 -4.29 -14.80 -15.92
#